data_AF-A0A7X6SQP0-F1
#
_entry.id   AF-A0A7X6SQP0-F1
#
_cell.length_a   1.000
_cell.length_b   1.000
_cell.length_c   1.000
_cell.angle_alpha   90.00
_cell.angle_beta   90.00
_cell.angle_gamma   90.00
#
_symmetry.space_group_name_H-M   'P 1'
#
loop_
_entity.id
_entity.type
_entity.pdbx_description
1 polymer ?
#
loop_
_entity_poly.entity_id
_entity_poly.type
_entity_poly.pdbx_seq_one_letter_code
_entity_poly.pdbx_strand_id
1 'polypeptide(L)'
;MSAIESDNLRIAASSAGDITLEIYARKVNAAISSSGDVTLSGEADILSAVLSSAGNLDAYNLRVREAEITASSAGDAGVYVTEKLAARASSAGDINYKGDPRYIDARASSAGSIRKR
;
A
#
# COMPACT_ATOMS: atom_id res chain seq x y z
N MET A 1 20.67 -5.97 -6.29
CA MET A 1 20.22 -5.79 -4.89
C MET A 1 19.74 -7.15 -4.41
N SER A 2 20.03 -7.51 -3.17
CA SER A 2 19.53 -8.77 -2.60
C SER A 2 18.09 -8.56 -2.13
N ALA A 3 17.18 -9.43 -2.53
CA ALA A 3 15.79 -9.37 -2.08
C ALA A 3 15.69 -9.67 -0.58
N ILE A 4 14.68 -9.07 0.07
CA ILE A 4 14.36 -9.38 1.47
C ILE A 4 13.35 -10.52 1.49
N GLU A 5 13.78 -11.67 2.01
CA GLU A 5 12.91 -12.81 2.30
C GLU A 5 12.54 -12.80 3.79
N SER A 6 11.24 -12.79 4.11
CA SER A 6 10.79 -12.79 5.49
C SER A 6 9.36 -13.26 5.64
N ASP A 7 9.04 -13.94 6.74
CA ASP A 7 7.65 -14.22 7.08
C ASP A 7 6.85 -12.94 7.41
N ASN A 8 7.48 -12.01 8.12
CA ASN A 8 6.85 -10.78 8.58
C ASN A 8 7.82 -9.62 8.40
N LEU A 9 7.45 -8.69 7.51
CA LEU A 9 8.20 -7.47 7.28
C LEU A 9 7.41 -6.27 7.81
N ARG A 10 8.11 -5.39 8.52
CA ARG A 10 7.57 -4.09 8.96
C ARG A 10 8.41 -2.98 8.34
N ILE A 11 7.74 -2.05 7.69
CA ILE A 11 8.33 -0.90 7.02
C ILE A 11 7.70 0.34 7.65
N ALA A 12 8.52 1.25 8.13
CA ALA A 12 8.08 2.53 8.66
C ALA A 12 8.87 3.64 7.96
N ALA A 13 8.17 4.54 7.28
CA ALA A 13 8.73 5.73 6.66
C ALA A 13 8.06 6.97 7.26
N SER A 14 8.88 7.93 7.66
CA SER A 14 8.45 9.21 8.20
C SER A 14 9.35 10.33 7.68
N SER A 15 8.83 11.56 7.65
CA SER A 15 9.53 12.74 7.13
C SER A 15 9.82 12.60 5.63
N ALA A 16 11.04 12.86 5.15
CA ALA A 16 11.42 12.74 3.73
C ALA A 16 12.23 11.45 3.47
N GLY A 17 11.87 10.36 4.14
CA GLY A 17 12.53 9.07 3.96
C GLY A 17 12.07 8.39 2.67
N ASP A 18 13.02 7.90 1.89
CA ASP A 18 12.81 7.11 0.67
C ASP A 18 13.24 5.66 0.94
N ILE A 19 12.33 4.71 0.73
CA ILE A 19 12.57 3.28 0.89
C ILE A 19 12.21 2.58 -0.42
N THR A 20 13.19 1.95 -1.07
CA THR A 20 12.97 1.08 -2.22
C THR A 20 13.42 -0.34 -1.89
N LEU A 21 12.50 -1.31 -1.95
CA LEU A 21 12.77 -2.71 -1.60
C LEU A 21 12.16 -3.70 -2.60
N GLU A 22 12.90 -4.77 -2.87
CA GLU A 22 12.35 -6.00 -3.46
C GLU A 22 12.14 -7.02 -2.33
N ILE A 23 10.91 -7.49 -2.16
CA ILE A 23 10.48 -8.30 -1.02
C ILE A 23 9.74 -9.56 -1.47
N TYR A 24 10.02 -10.66 -0.78
CA TYR A 24 9.27 -11.91 -0.88
C TYR A 24 8.85 -12.31 0.54
N ALA A 25 7.58 -12.06 0.88
CA ALA A 25 7.15 -12.17 2.27
C ALA A 25 5.73 -12.68 2.46
N ARG A 26 5.44 -13.38 3.56
CA ARG A 26 4.05 -13.74 3.87
C ARG A 26 3.24 -12.51 4.26
N LYS A 27 3.74 -11.69 5.18
CA LYS A 27 3.04 -10.48 5.64
C LYS A 27 3.93 -9.25 5.61
N VAL A 28 3.40 -8.17 5.05
CA VAL A 28 4.05 -6.86 4.98
C VAL A 28 3.16 -5.84 5.67
N ASN A 29 3.73 -5.09 6.62
CA ASN A 29 3.05 -3.97 7.27
C ASN A 29 3.81 -2.68 6.96
N ALA A 30 3.17 -1.75 6.26
CA ALA A 30 3.76 -0.47 5.90
C ALA A 30 3.04 0.67 6.63
N ALA A 31 3.79 1.49 7.36
CA ALA A 31 3.30 2.71 7.98
C ALA A 31 4.05 3.90 7.40
N ILE A 32 3.34 4.78 6.69
CA ILE A 32 3.94 5.89 5.96
C ILE A 32 3.25 7.18 6.41
N SER A 33 4.05 8.14 6.84
CA SER A 33 3.57 9.40 7.38
C SER A 33 4.43 10.57 6.93
N SER A 34 3.85 11.78 6.95
CA SER A 34 4.47 12.97 6.40
C SER A 34 4.80 12.74 4.91
N SER A 35 5.95 13.21 4.42
CA SER A 35 6.34 13.10 3.01
C SER A 35 7.17 11.84 2.70
N GLY A 36 6.88 10.73 3.37
CA GLY A 36 7.64 9.49 3.18
C GLY A 36 7.26 8.80 1.86
N ASP A 37 8.25 8.32 1.14
CA ASP A 37 8.09 7.61 -0.13
C ASP A 37 8.54 6.16 0.03
N VAL A 38 7.66 5.21 -0.30
CA VAL A 38 7.98 3.78 -0.24
C VAL A 38 7.64 3.13 -1.57
N THR A 39 8.65 2.53 -2.21
CA THR A 39 8.51 1.75 -3.43
C THR A 39 8.77 0.27 -3.14
N LEU A 40 7.78 -0.60 -3.38
CA LEU A 40 7.87 -2.04 -3.13
C LEU A 40 7.68 -2.84 -4.41
N SER A 41 8.46 -3.91 -4.54
CA SER A 41 8.38 -4.88 -5.63
C SER A 41 8.51 -6.32 -5.12
N GLY A 42 8.10 -7.30 -5.93
CA GLY A 42 8.17 -8.73 -5.61
C GLY A 42 6.81 -9.34 -5.32
N GLU A 43 6.71 -10.21 -4.31
CA GLU A 43 5.48 -10.94 -3.98
C GLU A 43 5.20 -10.98 -2.48
N ALA A 44 3.92 -10.87 -2.09
CA ALA A 44 3.51 -11.15 -0.73
C ALA A 44 2.10 -11.75 -0.60
N ASP A 45 1.82 -12.48 0.47
CA ASP A 45 0.45 -12.97 0.69
C ASP A 45 -0.45 -11.83 1.18
N ILE A 46 0.01 -11.06 2.16
CA ILE A 46 -0.78 -10.02 2.82
C ILE A 46 0.00 -8.71 2.91
N LEU A 47 -0.60 -7.64 2.42
CA LEU A 47 -0.14 -6.26 2.63
C LEU A 47 -1.13 -5.48 3.49
N SER A 48 -0.65 -4.92 4.59
CA SER A 48 -1.39 -3.93 5.39
C SER A 48 -0.66 -2.60 5.32
N ALA A 49 -1.30 -1.56 4.79
CA ALA A 49 -0.68 -0.24 4.65
C ALA A 49 -1.55 0.87 5.27
N VAL A 50 -0.91 1.75 6.03
CA VAL A 50 -1.52 2.96 6.57
C VAL A 50 -0.72 4.17 6.12
N LEU A 51 -1.38 5.10 5.43
CA LEU A 51 -0.79 6.31 4.88
C LEU A 51 -1.46 7.56 5.43
N SER A 52 -0.65 8.54 5.78
CA SER A 52 -1.09 9.84 6.29
C SER A 52 -0.18 10.99 5.84
N SER A 53 -0.72 12.20 5.82
CA SER A 53 0.03 13.47 5.70
C SER A 53 0.94 13.59 4.48
N ALA A 54 0.43 13.23 3.29
CA ALA A 54 1.15 13.19 2.01
C ALA A 54 2.14 12.03 1.82
N GLY A 55 2.02 10.95 2.61
CA GLY A 55 2.81 9.75 2.44
C GLY A 55 2.41 8.99 1.17
N ASN A 56 3.39 8.41 0.48
CA ASN A 56 3.21 7.76 -0.81
C ASN A 56 3.72 6.32 -0.79
N LEU A 57 2.89 5.40 -1.29
CA LEU A 57 3.24 3.99 -1.48
C LEU A 57 3.11 3.61 -2.95
N ASP A 58 4.23 3.38 -3.63
CA ASP A 58 4.25 2.73 -4.94
C ASP A 58 4.53 1.23 -4.77
N ALA A 59 3.46 0.44 -4.74
CA ALA A 59 3.49 -1.01 -4.69
C ALA A 59 2.80 -1.63 -5.92
N TYR A 60 2.84 -0.97 -7.08
CA TYR A 60 2.28 -1.55 -8.31
C TYR A 60 3.07 -2.77 -8.81
N ASN A 61 4.35 -2.86 -8.44
CA ASN A 61 5.23 -3.98 -8.79
C ASN A 61 5.32 -5.03 -7.68
N LEU A 62 4.60 -4.85 -6.57
CA LEU A 62 4.46 -5.84 -5.51
C LEU A 62 3.13 -6.57 -5.69
N ARG A 63 3.18 -7.82 -6.14
CA ARG A 63 1.98 -8.62 -6.35
C ARG A 63 1.52 -9.22 -5.03
N VAL A 64 0.32 -8.83 -4.57
CA VAL A 64 -0.23 -9.37 -3.32
C VAL A 64 -1.53 -10.14 -3.49
N ARG A 65 -1.75 -11.15 -2.66
CA ARG A 65 -3.03 -11.89 -2.61
C ARG A 65 -4.11 -11.03 -1.95
N GLU A 66 -3.81 -10.56 -0.74
CA GLU A 66 -4.72 -9.74 0.05
C GLU A 66 -4.07 -8.40 0.40
N ALA A 67 -4.86 -7.32 0.32
CA ALA A 67 -4.44 -5.99 0.72
C ALA A 67 -5.48 -5.31 1.61
N GLU A 68 -5.02 -4.73 2.71
CA GLU A 68 -5.77 -3.80 3.54
C GLU A 68 -5.08 -2.43 3.56
N ILE A 69 -5.68 -1.44 2.89
CA ILE A 69 -5.08 -0.13 2.68
C ILE A 69 -5.97 0.94 3.31
N THR A 70 -5.37 1.79 4.14
CA THR A 70 -6.01 2.99 4.67
C THR A 70 -5.19 4.22 4.27
N ALA A 71 -5.78 5.12 3.50
CA ALA A 71 -5.18 6.38 3.08
C ALA A 71 -5.98 7.56 3.64
N SER A 72 -5.29 8.49 4.28
CA SER A 72 -5.87 9.69 4.87
C SER A 72 -4.98 10.91 4.67
N SER A 73 -5.55 12.11 4.76
CA SER A 73 -4.80 13.39 4.78
C SER A 73 -3.81 13.50 3.61
N ALA A 74 -4.31 13.38 2.38
CA ALA A 74 -3.54 13.41 1.14
C ALA A 74 -2.50 12.28 0.93
N GLY A 75 -2.58 11.16 1.66
CA GLY A 75 -1.77 9.98 1.35
C GLY A 75 -2.21 9.32 0.04
N ASP A 76 -1.25 8.84 -0.76
CA ASP A 76 -1.47 8.15 -2.03
C ASP A 76 -0.92 6.72 -1.99
N ALA A 77 -1.72 5.75 -2.42
CA ALA A 77 -1.28 4.36 -2.50
C ALA A 77 -1.59 3.75 -3.87
N GLY A 78 -0.57 3.24 -4.54
CA GLY A 78 -0.65 2.35 -5.69
C GLY A 78 -0.39 0.90 -5.29
N VAL A 79 -1.34 -0.02 -5.51
CA VAL A 79 -1.18 -1.44 -5.12
C VAL A 79 -1.61 -2.41 -6.22
N TYR A 80 -1.01 -3.61 -6.29
CA TYR A 80 -1.46 -4.69 -7.17
C TYR A 80 -2.02 -5.85 -6.36
N VAL A 81 -3.32 -6.16 -6.53
CA VAL A 81 -4.01 -7.16 -5.69
C VAL A 81 -4.70 -8.23 -6.54
N THR A 82 -4.62 -9.49 -6.10
CA THR A 82 -5.09 -10.65 -6.88
C THR A 82 -6.30 -11.38 -6.30
N GLU A 83 -6.56 -11.30 -4.99
CA GLU A 83 -7.69 -12.02 -4.38
C GLU A 83 -8.63 -11.12 -3.59
N LYS A 84 -8.14 -10.34 -2.63
CA LYS A 84 -8.99 -9.53 -1.74
C LYS A 84 -8.42 -8.14 -1.49
N LEU A 85 -9.23 -7.11 -1.72
CA LEU A 85 -8.91 -5.72 -1.41
C LEU A 85 -9.90 -5.16 -0.39
N ALA A 86 -9.38 -4.71 0.75
CA ALA A 86 -10.07 -3.82 1.68
C ALA A 86 -9.41 -2.43 1.60
N ALA A 87 -10.15 -1.42 1.15
CA ALA A 87 -9.60 -0.08 0.92
C ALA A 87 -10.45 0.99 1.61
N ARG A 88 -9.81 1.87 2.39
CA ARG A 88 -10.45 3.01 3.06
C ARG A 88 -9.71 4.29 2.72
N ALA A 89 -10.40 5.21 2.04
CA ALA A 89 -9.85 6.52 1.68
C ALA A 89 -10.66 7.65 2.32
N SER A 90 -9.99 8.60 2.95
CA SER A 90 -10.63 9.77 3.57
C SER A 90 -9.74 11.00 3.52
N SER A 91 -10.29 12.19 3.74
CA SER A 91 -9.55 13.45 3.87
C SER A 91 -8.54 13.67 2.73
N ALA A 92 -9.04 13.62 1.49
CA ALA A 92 -8.24 13.71 0.27
C ALA A 92 -7.19 12.58 0.06
N GLY A 93 -7.30 11.45 0.76
CA GLY A 93 -6.48 10.27 0.47
C GLY A 93 -6.90 9.58 -0.82
N ASP A 94 -5.93 9.06 -1.56
CA ASP A 94 -6.14 8.39 -2.85
C ASP A 94 -5.58 6.97 -2.83
N ILE A 95 -6.38 6.01 -3.29
CA ILE A 95 -5.97 4.61 -3.43
C ILE A 95 -6.24 4.16 -4.86
N ASN A 96 -5.17 3.89 -5.58
CA ASN A 96 -5.20 3.32 -6.91
C ASN A 96 -4.81 1.84 -6.82
N TYR A 97 -5.61 0.94 -7.39
CA TYR A 97 -5.30 -0.47 -7.40
C TYR A 97 -5.31 -1.06 -8.81
N LYS A 98 -4.40 -2.01 -9.04
CA LYS A 98 -4.31 -2.87 -10.23
C LYS A 98 -4.64 -4.32 -9.84
N GLY A 99 -4.75 -5.16 -10.87
CA GLY A 99 -5.09 -6.57 -10.73
C GLY A 99 -6.59 -6.81 -10.78
N ASP A 100 -7.00 -8.03 -10.43
CA ASP A 100 -8.41 -8.44 -10.50
C ASP A 100 -8.82 -9.21 -9.23
N PRO A 101 -8.90 -8.52 -8.07
CA PRO A 101 -9.29 -9.15 -6.82
C PRO A 101 -10.73 -9.65 -6.91
N ARG A 102 -10.95 -10.87 -6.46
CA ARG A 102 -12.27 -11.53 -6.40
C ARG A 102 -13.22 -10.85 -5.40
N TYR A 103 -12.66 -10.25 -4.35
CA TYR A 103 -13.43 -9.58 -3.30
C TYR A 103 -12.92 -8.16 -3.07
N ILE A 104 -13.83 -7.19 -3.13
CA ILE A 104 -13.50 -5.77 -2.95
C ILE A 104 -14.46 -5.16 -1.91
N ASP A 105 -13.91 -4.69 -0.80
CA ASP A 105 -14.58 -3.82 0.19
C ASP A 105 -13.88 -2.45 0.19
N ALA A 106 -14.40 -1.53 -0.61
CA ALA A 106 -13.82 -0.19 -0.80
C ALA A 106 -14.78 0.89 -0.30
N ARG A 107 -14.31 1.78 0.57
CA ARG A 107 -15.07 2.92 1.09
C ARG A 107 -14.26 4.20 0.99
N ALA A 108 -14.81 5.18 0.29
CA ALA A 108 -14.25 6.52 0.17
C ALA A 108 -15.20 7.55 0.81
N SER A 109 -14.65 8.52 1.53
CA SER A 109 -15.40 9.61 2.17
C SER A 109 -14.54 10.87 2.27
N SER A 110 -15.11 12.03 2.64
CA SER A 110 -14.35 13.26 2.93
C SER A 110 -13.30 13.61 1.86
N ALA A 111 -13.72 13.64 0.59
CA ALA A 111 -12.87 13.89 -0.58
C ALA A 111 -11.80 12.81 -0.90
N GLY A 112 -11.82 11.65 -0.24
CA GLY A 112 -10.99 10.51 -0.63
C GLY A 112 -11.46 9.85 -1.92
N SER A 113 -10.58 9.15 -2.62
CA SER A 113 -10.90 8.44 -3.86
C SER A 113 -10.23 7.07 -3.94
N ILE A 114 -10.96 6.10 -4.50
CA ILE A 114 -10.47 4.73 -4.71
C ILE A 114 -10.78 4.34 -6.15
N ARG A 115 -9.76 3.98 -6.93
CA ARG A 115 -9.90 3.73 -8.37
C ARG A 115 -9.13 2.49 -8.83
N LYS A 116 -9.75 1.71 -9.71
CA LYS A 116 -9.03 0.67 -10.48
C LYS A 116 -8.24 1.34 -11.61
N ARG A 117 -7.01 0.89 -11.85
CA ARG A 117 -6.11 1.36 -12.93
C ARG A 117 -5.73 0.24 -13.88
#